data_AF-K1SAN5-F1
#
_entry.id   AF-K1SAN5-F1
#
_cell.length_a   1.000
_cell.length_b   1.000
_cell.length_c   1.000
_cell.angle_alpha   90.00
_cell.angle_beta   90.00
_cell.angle_gamma   90.00
#
_symmetry.space_group_name_H-M   'P 1'
#
loop_
_entity.id
_entity.type
_entity.pdbx_description
1 polymer ?
#
loop_
_entity_poly.entity_id
_entity_poly.type
_entity_poly.pdbx_seq_one_letter_code
_entity_poly.pdbx_strand_id
1 'polypeptide(L)'
;MAFVNENYCNLKESYLFADIAHKVSAYAAAHPDKKIIRLGIGDVTRPLAPCVVEAMTKAVAEMGVQETFRGYGPEQGYDFLHDALVKYYATFGVSLDSDEIFISD
;
A
#
# COMPACT_ATOMS: atom_id res chain seq x y z
N MET A 1 -12.07 34.26 10.27
CA MET A 1 -11.92 33.94 8.84
C MET A 1 -10.83 32.87 8.76
N ALA A 2 -11.09 31.71 8.15
CA ALA A 2 -10.06 30.68 8.01
C ALA A 2 -9.08 31.10 6.90
N PHE A 3 -7.78 31.00 7.15
CA PHE A 3 -6.74 31.24 6.15
C PHE A 3 -6.36 29.91 5.50
N VAL A 4 -6.18 29.93 4.18
CA VAL A 4 -5.68 28.76 3.44
C VAL A 4 -4.20 28.58 3.75
N ASN A 5 -3.74 27.33 3.81
CA ASN A 5 -2.32 27.03 3.95
C ASN A 5 -1.58 27.42 2.65
N GLU A 6 -0.88 28.56 2.67
CA GLU A 6 -0.15 29.11 1.52
C GLU A 6 0.94 28.16 0.99
N ASN A 7 1.38 27.16 1.77
CA ASN A 7 2.33 26.16 1.30
C ASN A 7 1.78 25.34 0.11
N TYR A 8 0.45 25.24 -0.06
CA TYR A 8 -0.14 24.60 -1.24
C TYR A 8 0.22 25.33 -2.54
N CYS A 9 0.48 26.64 -2.50
CA CYS A 9 0.92 27.40 -3.65
C CYS A 9 2.34 27.03 -4.12
N ASN A 10 3.12 26.34 -3.28
CA ASN A 10 4.46 25.87 -3.64
C ASN A 10 4.45 24.50 -4.37
N LEU A 11 3.31 23.81 -4.38
CA LEU A 11 3.19 22.51 -5.05
C LEU A 11 3.14 22.71 -6.56
N LYS A 12 4.04 22.03 -7.28
CA LYS A 12 3.97 21.96 -8.75
C LYS A 12 2.81 21.05 -9.16
N GLU A 13 2.05 21.45 -10.18
CA GLU A 13 0.91 20.69 -10.70
C GLU A 13 1.30 19.30 -11.29
N SER A 14 2.58 19.03 -11.55
CA SER A 14 2.99 17.83 -12.28
C SER A 14 3.03 16.59 -11.37
N TYR A 15 1.91 15.87 -11.32
CA TYR A 15 1.93 14.47 -10.95
C TYR A 15 2.25 13.67 -12.22
N LEU A 16 3.54 13.33 -12.42
CA LEU A 16 4.06 12.62 -13.60
C LEU A 16 3.12 11.51 -14.13
N PHE A 17 2.53 10.76 -13.21
CA PHE A 17 1.64 9.65 -13.49
C PHE A 17 0.26 10.07 -14.01
N ALA A 18 -0.27 11.22 -13.58
CA ALA A 18 -1.50 11.78 -14.11
C ALA A 18 -1.32 12.22 -15.58
N ASP A 19 -0.19 12.86 -15.90
CA ASP A 19 0.13 13.27 -17.26
C ASP A 19 0.31 12.07 -18.21
N ILE A 20 0.98 11.01 -17.74
CA ILE A 20 1.09 9.75 -18.49
C ILE A 20 -0.30 9.15 -18.72
N ALA A 21 -1.17 9.12 -17.71
CA ALA A 21 -2.52 8.59 -17.85
C ALA A 21 -3.34 9.38 -18.88
N HIS A 22 -3.25 10.71 -18.89
CA HIS A 22 -3.91 11.56 -19.89
C HIS A 22 -3.42 11.25 -21.32
N LYS A 23 -2.11 11.17 -21.53
CA LYS A 23 -1.52 10.88 -22.85
C LYS A 23 -1.88 9.49 -23.35
N VAL A 24 -1.82 8.47 -22.48
CA VAL A 24 -2.20 7.09 -22.83
C VAL A 24 -3.68 7.02 -23.20
N SER A 25 -4.54 7.74 -22.48
CA SER A 25 -5.98 7.76 -22.74
C SER A 25 -6.31 8.45 -24.07
N ALA A 26 -5.69 9.58 -24.35
CA ALA A 26 -5.83 10.27 -25.63
C ALA A 26 -5.37 9.40 -26.81
N TYR A 27 -4.23 8.71 -26.66
CA TYR A 27 -3.73 7.78 -27.68
C TYR A 27 -4.67 6.59 -27.88
N ALA A 28 -5.20 6.00 -26.80
CA ALA A 28 -6.16 4.89 -26.88
C ALA A 28 -7.45 5.28 -27.62
N ALA A 29 -7.97 6.49 -27.37
CA ALA A 29 -9.16 7.01 -28.04
C ALA A 29 -8.91 7.28 -29.54
N ALA A 30 -7.72 7.77 -29.89
CA ALA A 30 -7.33 8.02 -31.29
C ALA A 30 -7.02 6.73 -32.08
N HIS A 31 -6.70 5.63 -31.38
CA HIS A 31 -6.25 4.38 -31.98
C HIS A 31 -6.95 3.15 -31.37
N PRO A 32 -8.29 3.02 -31.55
CA PRO A 32 -9.08 1.97 -30.91
C PRO A 32 -8.72 0.54 -31.39
N ASP A 33 -8.10 0.41 -32.56
CA ASP A 33 -7.61 -0.85 -33.11
C ASP A 33 -6.24 -1.28 -32.55
N LYS A 34 -5.54 -0.39 -31.85
CA LYS A 34 -4.19 -0.65 -31.32
C LYS A 34 -4.25 -1.14 -29.88
N LYS A 35 -3.72 -2.33 -29.64
CA LYS A 35 -3.54 -2.87 -28.30
C LYS A 35 -2.34 -2.20 -27.61
N ILE A 36 -2.61 -1.38 -26.60
CA ILE A 36 -1.57 -0.73 -25.79
C ILE A 36 -1.04 -1.71 -24.74
N ILE A 37 0.28 -1.85 -24.66
CA ILE A 37 0.97 -2.57 -23.57
C ILE A 37 1.47 -1.51 -22.59
N ARG A 38 0.98 -1.54 -21.35
CA ARG A 38 1.33 -0.58 -20.30
C ARG A 38 2.51 -1.10 -19.50
N LEU A 39 3.68 -0.48 -19.70
CA LEU A 39 4.93 -0.76 -18.96
C LEU A 39 5.42 0.48 -18.18
N GLY A 40 4.49 1.39 -17.85
CA GLY A 40 4.76 2.65 -17.17
C GLY A 40 4.63 2.53 -15.65
N ILE A 41 3.48 2.98 -15.12
CA ILE A 41 3.14 2.79 -13.70
C ILE A 41 3.09 1.28 -13.43
N GLY A 42 3.87 0.83 -12.45
CA GLY A 42 3.89 -0.57 -12.01
C GLY A 42 2.65 -0.88 -11.21
N ASP A 43 1.59 -1.31 -11.89
CA ASP A 43 0.44 -1.95 -11.26
C ASP A 43 0.63 -3.47 -11.25
N VAL A 44 0.09 -4.12 -10.21
CA VAL A 44 0.25 -5.56 -10.02
C VAL A 44 -0.70 -6.33 -10.94
N THR A 45 -0.20 -7.42 -11.55
CA THR A 45 -1.00 -8.22 -12.51
C THR A 45 -1.32 -9.63 -12.01
N ARG A 46 -0.93 -9.96 -10.77
CA ARG A 46 -1.08 -11.30 -10.17
C ARG A 46 -1.99 -11.19 -8.95
N PRO A 47 -2.82 -12.22 -8.67
CA PRO A 47 -3.62 -12.26 -7.45
C PRO A 47 -2.72 -12.38 -6.21
N LEU A 48 -3.28 -12.03 -5.05
CA LEU A 48 -2.64 -12.28 -3.76
C LEU A 48 -2.35 -13.78 -3.58
N ALA A 49 -1.26 -14.08 -2.89
CA ALA A 49 -0.93 -15.47 -2.55
C ALA A 49 -2.04 -16.09 -1.69
N PRO A 50 -2.42 -17.38 -1.90
CA PRO A 50 -3.51 -18.02 -1.16
C PRO A 50 -3.36 -17.93 0.37
N CYS A 51 -2.15 -18.04 0.89
CA CYS A 51 -1.89 -17.92 2.34
C CYS A 51 -2.23 -16.53 2.91
N VAL A 52 -2.03 -15.47 2.11
CA VAL A 52 -2.40 -14.10 2.49
C VAL A 52 -3.92 -13.97 2.53
N VAL A 53 -4.61 -14.47 1.51
CA VAL A 53 -6.08 -14.47 1.45
C VAL A 53 -6.68 -15.23 2.63
N GLU A 54 -6.13 -16.40 2.96
CA GLU A 54 -6.58 -17.20 4.09
C GLU A 54 -6.37 -16.48 5.43
N ALA A 55 -5.19 -15.88 5.65
CA ALA A 55 -4.89 -15.14 6.86
C ALA A 55 -5.80 -13.91 7.04
N MET A 56 -6.00 -13.13 5.98
CA MET A 56 -6.92 -11.98 5.98
C MET A 56 -8.36 -12.40 6.25
N THR A 57 -8.80 -13.51 5.65
CA THR A 57 -10.15 -14.05 5.89
C THR A 57 -10.34 -14.43 7.36
N LYS A 58 -9.35 -15.09 7.97
CA LYS A 58 -9.38 -15.44 9.39
C LYS A 58 -9.39 -14.20 10.29
N ALA A 59 -8.57 -13.19 9.98
CA ALA A 59 -8.53 -11.95 10.74
C ALA A 59 -9.90 -11.23 10.72
N VAL A 60 -10.56 -11.17 9.56
CA VAL A 60 -11.92 -10.60 9.46
C VAL A 60 -12.94 -11.41 10.25
N ALA A 61 -12.85 -12.75 10.22
CA ALA A 61 -13.74 -13.61 11.00
C ALA A 61 -13.55 -13.43 12.53
N GLU A 62 -12.30 -13.29 13.00
CA GLU A 62 -11.97 -12.99 14.41
C GLU A 62 -12.63 -11.69 14.88
N MET A 63 -12.65 -10.67 14.01
CA MET A 63 -13.29 -9.38 14.31
C MET A 63 -14.82 -9.45 14.32
N GLY A 64 -15.42 -10.52 13.80
CA GLY A 64 -16.87 -10.75 13.83
C GLY A 64 -17.39 -11.35 15.13
N VAL A 65 -16.51 -11.76 16.04
CA VAL A 65 -16.83 -12.42 17.30
C VAL A 65 -16.52 -11.48 18.46
N GLN A 66 -17.50 -11.20 19.31
CA GLN A 66 -17.40 -10.18 20.36
C GLN A 66 -16.24 -10.46 21.33
N GLU A 67 -16.00 -11.72 21.66
CA GLU A 67 -14.96 -12.16 22.60
C GLU A 67 -13.54 -11.99 22.06
N THR A 68 -13.37 -11.98 20.74
CA THR A 68 -12.07 -11.87 20.07
C THR A 68 -11.89 -10.55 19.32
N PHE A 69 -12.90 -9.70 19.33
CA PHE A 69 -12.86 -8.38 18.69
C PHE A 69 -11.72 -7.53 19.26
N ARG A 70 -11.01 -6.83 18.37
CA ARG A 70 -9.92 -5.90 18.72
C ARG A 70 -10.32 -4.48 18.33
N GLY A 71 -10.12 -3.53 19.24
CA GLY A 71 -10.31 -2.11 18.97
C GLY A 71 -9.13 -1.51 18.23
N TYR A 72 -8.72 -0.29 18.60
CA TYR A 72 -7.47 0.28 18.11
C TYR A 72 -6.29 -0.65 18.43
N GLY A 73 -5.52 -0.98 17.39
CA GLY A 73 -4.25 -1.67 17.55
C GLY A 73 -3.16 -0.72 18.06
N PRO A 74 -1.96 -1.25 18.34
CA PRO A 74 -0.80 -0.40 18.64
C PRO A 74 -0.43 0.45 17.42
N GLU A 75 -0.10 1.72 17.64
CA GLU A 75 0.17 2.68 16.56
C GLU A 75 1.33 2.27 15.64
N GLN A 76 2.30 1.52 16.18
CA GLN A 76 3.47 1.07 15.44
C GLN A 76 3.31 -0.33 14.84
N GLY A 77 2.22 -1.03 15.11
CA GLY A 77 1.99 -2.41 14.67
C GLY A 77 1.93 -3.43 15.81
N TYR A 78 1.49 -4.65 15.48
CA TYR A 78 1.37 -5.74 16.46
C TYR A 78 2.68 -6.51 16.62
N ASP A 79 2.99 -6.93 17.85
CA ASP A 79 4.20 -7.69 18.20
C ASP A 79 4.45 -8.90 17.29
N PHE A 80 3.41 -9.65 16.93
CA PHE A 80 3.57 -10.83 16.06
C PHE A 80 4.13 -10.48 14.67
N LEU A 81 3.85 -9.27 14.18
CA LEU A 81 4.35 -8.79 12.90
C LEU A 81 5.78 -8.28 13.04
N HIS A 82 6.09 -7.58 14.13
CA HIS A 82 7.45 -7.13 14.45
C HIS A 82 8.39 -8.33 14.57
N ASP A 83 8.01 -9.33 15.36
CA ASP A 83 8.77 -10.58 15.53
C ASP A 83 9.04 -11.29 14.20
N ALA A 84 8.04 -11.31 13.30
CA ALA A 84 8.17 -11.92 11.98
C ALA A 84 9.15 -11.13 11.10
N LEU A 85 9.08 -9.80 11.12
CA LEU A 85 9.96 -8.92 10.35
C LEU A 85 11.40 -8.98 10.84
N VAL A 86 11.64 -8.91 12.15
CA VAL A 86 12.97 -9.06 12.76
C VAL A 86 13.61 -10.38 12.32
N LYS A 87 12.88 -11.49 12.46
CA LYS A 87 13.36 -12.82 12.04
C LYS A 87 13.62 -12.89 10.53
N TYR A 88 12.75 -12.28 9.72
CA TYR A 88 12.90 -12.26 8.26
C TYR A 88 14.17 -11.51 7.85
N TYR A 89 14.38 -10.31 8.36
CA TYR A 89 15.56 -9.50 8.04
C TYR A 89 16.87 -10.09 8.58
N ALA A 90 16.82 -10.79 9.71
CA ALA A 90 17.95 -11.57 10.21
C ALA A 90 18.44 -12.64 9.20
N THR A 91 17.56 -13.18 8.35
CA THR A 91 17.97 -14.13 7.29
C THR A 91 18.87 -13.50 6.21
N PHE A 92 18.86 -12.18 6.10
CA PHE A 92 19.75 -11.40 5.23
C PHE A 92 20.97 -10.84 5.99
N GLY A 93 21.16 -11.20 7.26
CA GLY A 93 22.23 -10.70 8.11
C GLY A 93 21.99 -9.29 8.67
N VAL A 94 20.74 -8.81 8.65
CA VAL A 94 20.35 -7.51 9.22
C VAL A 94 19.84 -7.73 10.65
N SER A 95 20.44 -7.04 11.61
CA SER A 95 19.94 -6.99 12.99
C SER A 95 18.99 -5.80 13.12
N LEU A 96 17.78 -6.06 13.62
CA LEU A 96 16.76 -5.04 13.90
C LEU A 96 16.19 -5.27 15.30
N ASP A 97 16.02 -4.19 16.04
CA ASP A 97 15.21 -4.18 17.26
C ASP A 97 13.74 -3.86 16.90
N SER A 98 12.80 -4.29 17.75
CA SER A 98 11.37 -4.15 17.48
C SER A 98 10.92 -2.68 17.40
N ASP A 99 11.56 -1.78 18.16
CA ASP A 99 11.29 -0.34 18.21
C ASP A 99 11.88 0.43 17.02
N GLU A 100 12.63 -0.23 16.14
CA GLU A 100 13.07 0.30 14.85
C GLU A 100 12.04 0.08 13.73
N ILE A 101 10.97 -0.69 14.00
CA ILE A 101 9.94 -1.06 13.02
C ILE A 101 8.67 -0.22 13.25
N PHE A 102 8.19 0.39 12.17
CA PHE A 102 6.96 1.19 12.16
C PHE A 102 6.07 0.70 11.03
N ILE A 103 4.94 0.08 11.36
CA ILE A 103 3.98 -0.43 10.37
C ILE A 103 3.08 0.73 9.92
N SER A 104 3.10 1.03 8.62
CA SER A 104 2.18 2.01 8.01
C SER A 104 0.90 1.37 7.51
N ASP A 105 -0.08 2.22 7.24
CA ASP A 105 -1.27 1.89 6.43
C ASP A 105 -0.94 1.76 4.93
#